data_AF-A0A6P4EA65-F1
#
_entry.id   AF-A0A6P4EA65-F1
#
_cell.length_a   1.000
_cell.length_b   1.000
_cell.length_c   1.000
_cell.angle_alpha   90.00
_cell.angle_beta   90.00
_cell.angle_gamma   90.00
#
_symmetry.space_group_name_H-M   'P 1'
#
loop_
_entity.id
_entity.type
_entity.pdbx_description
1 polymer ?
#
loop_
_entity_poly.entity_id
_entity_poly.type
_entity_poly.pdbx_seq_one_letter_code
_entity_poly.pdbx_strand_id
1 'polypeptide(L)'
;MGQVGFKMASRELGLDEEHCQLVMERLAEFHATSMVLAVLDPHIFDAYTDGMLSPRGLAKDDGLLMRFFAGNGKELHNLVGSWPGFERIAEKIGKYMQNQRANLERSQAPQEKEIKVLNHGDLWLSVWGSPGIDLNYFFYTSLTLEVLRHRRSQLLRSYHAKLAKTLLNLDLGVPVPSYEQILEEVHRREAYGFFASYGIFPTVSQDKAQTADNNLENFKDEDFANHKVRQMFESRRLAETLRYSLPYFERAGVFN
;
A
#
# COMPACT_ATOMS: atom_id res chain seq x y z
N MET A 1 13.83 14.15 -19.99
CA MET A 1 13.74 14.49 -18.55
C MET A 1 15.11 14.51 -17.85
N GLY A 2 15.96 13.46 -17.96
CA GLY A 2 17.31 13.51 -17.34
C GLY A 2 18.26 14.58 -17.89
N GLN A 3 18.12 14.95 -19.16
CA GLN A 3 18.94 15.99 -19.81
C GLN A 3 18.59 17.43 -19.37
N VAL A 4 17.45 17.64 -18.70
CA VAL A 4 17.03 18.94 -18.14
C VAL A 4 17.17 18.99 -16.62
N GLY A 5 17.95 18.07 -16.03
CA GLY A 5 18.33 18.09 -14.62
C GLY A 5 17.36 17.39 -13.65
N PHE A 6 16.22 16.90 -14.12
CA PHE A 6 15.29 16.13 -13.29
C PHE A 6 15.88 14.77 -12.92
N LYS A 7 15.91 14.47 -11.62
CA LYS A 7 16.36 13.19 -11.05
C LYS A 7 15.19 12.48 -10.40
N MET A 8 15.14 11.16 -10.54
CA MET A 8 14.16 10.34 -9.83
C MET A 8 14.48 10.36 -8.33
N ALA A 9 13.47 10.61 -7.49
CA ALA A 9 13.61 10.47 -6.05
C ALA A 9 13.99 9.02 -5.68
N SER A 10 14.78 8.86 -4.62
CA SER A 10 15.25 7.54 -4.21
C SER A 10 14.17 6.79 -3.44
N ARG A 11 13.69 5.66 -3.98
CA ARG A 11 12.76 4.76 -3.28
C ARG A 11 13.32 4.28 -1.93
N GLU A 12 14.63 4.02 -1.89
CA GLU A 12 15.40 3.64 -0.71
C GLU A 12 15.42 4.70 0.40
N LEU A 13 15.21 5.98 0.07
CA LEU A 13 15.13 7.06 1.07
C LEU A 13 13.69 7.47 1.39
N GLY A 14 12.76 7.21 0.46
CA GLY A 14 11.39 7.69 0.55
C GLY A 14 11.26 9.14 0.10
N LEU A 15 10.03 9.61 0.04
CA LEU A 15 9.66 10.95 -0.41
C LEU A 15 9.58 11.90 0.78
N ASP A 16 10.09 13.11 0.58
CA ASP A 16 9.89 14.25 1.47
C ASP A 16 8.46 14.82 1.36
N GLU A 17 8.15 15.82 2.17
CA GLU A 17 6.81 16.42 2.24
C GLU A 17 6.38 17.06 0.91
N GLU A 18 7.28 17.73 0.19
CA GLU A 18 6.96 18.41 -1.08
C GLU A 18 6.59 17.40 -2.17
N HIS A 19 7.37 16.33 -2.30
CA HIS A 19 7.06 15.25 -3.23
C HIS A 19 5.78 14.52 -2.84
N CYS A 20 5.57 14.28 -1.55
CA CYS A 20 4.33 13.66 -1.06
C CYS A 20 3.10 14.51 -1.38
N GLN A 21 3.18 15.82 -1.15
CA GLN A 21 2.10 16.75 -1.48
C GLN A 21 1.75 16.70 -2.97
N LEU A 22 2.76 16.70 -3.86
CA LEU A 22 2.55 16.58 -5.30
C LEU A 22 1.87 15.26 -5.67
N VAL A 23 2.32 14.13 -5.09
CA VAL A 23 1.69 12.82 -5.35
C VAL A 23 0.23 12.81 -4.89
N MET A 24 -0.08 13.34 -3.70
CA MET A 24 -1.46 13.42 -3.20
C MET A 24 -2.36 14.22 -4.15
N GLU A 25 -1.86 15.32 -4.72
CA GLU A 25 -2.62 16.12 -5.67
C GLU A 25 -2.89 15.38 -6.99
N ARG A 26 -1.87 14.69 -7.53
CA ARG A 26 -2.02 13.94 -8.79
C ARG A 26 -2.90 12.72 -8.63
N LEU A 27 -2.76 12.01 -7.50
CA LEU A 27 -3.62 10.88 -7.16
C LEU A 27 -5.07 11.33 -7.00
N ALA A 28 -5.32 12.48 -6.37
CA ALA A 28 -6.65 13.05 -6.25
C ALA A 28 -7.26 13.43 -7.62
N GLU A 29 -6.48 14.02 -8.52
CA GLU A 29 -6.93 14.31 -9.90
C GLU A 29 -7.28 13.02 -10.67
N PHE A 30 -6.44 12.00 -10.55
CA PHE A 30 -6.65 10.70 -11.17
C PHE A 30 -7.93 10.04 -10.65
N HIS A 31 -8.10 9.97 -9.33
CA HIS A 31 -9.30 9.41 -8.71
C HIS A 31 -10.56 10.18 -9.10
N ALA A 32 -10.56 11.52 -9.04
CA ALA A 32 -11.71 12.33 -9.47
C ALA A 32 -12.09 12.05 -10.93
N THR A 33 -11.09 11.99 -11.82
CA THR A 33 -11.31 11.72 -13.24
C THR A 33 -11.87 10.31 -13.44
N SER A 34 -11.40 9.31 -12.68
CA SER A 34 -11.93 7.95 -12.75
C SER A 34 -13.40 7.87 -12.28
N MET A 35 -13.78 8.62 -11.24
CA MET A 35 -15.17 8.66 -10.77
C MET A 35 -16.10 9.21 -11.85
N VAL A 36 -15.66 10.25 -12.55
CA VAL A 36 -16.38 10.81 -13.69
C VAL A 36 -16.44 9.83 -14.86
N LEU A 37 -15.32 9.17 -15.18
CA LEU A 37 -15.26 8.17 -16.24
C LEU A 37 -16.28 7.05 -16.02
N ALA A 38 -16.44 6.58 -14.77
CA ALA A 38 -17.43 5.56 -14.42
C ALA A 38 -18.89 5.99 -14.63
N VAL A 39 -19.19 7.29 -14.59
CA VAL A 39 -20.51 7.83 -14.94
C VAL A 39 -20.70 7.89 -16.46
N LEU A 40 -19.64 8.26 -17.19
CA LEU A 40 -19.67 8.38 -18.65
C LEU A 40 -19.69 7.02 -19.35
N ASP A 41 -19.00 6.02 -18.79
CA ASP A 41 -18.95 4.65 -19.27
C ASP A 41 -19.16 3.66 -18.11
N PRO A 42 -20.41 3.25 -17.83
CA PRO A 42 -20.70 2.27 -16.79
C PRO A 42 -20.09 0.88 -17.04
N HIS A 43 -19.66 0.56 -18.26
CA HIS A 43 -19.01 -0.71 -18.57
C HIS A 43 -17.50 -0.70 -18.25
N ILE A 44 -16.93 0.45 -17.90
CA ILE A 44 -15.51 0.56 -17.58
C ILE A 44 -15.10 -0.30 -16.37
N PHE A 45 -16.07 -0.70 -15.52
CA PHE A 45 -15.85 -1.61 -14.40
C PHE A 45 -15.53 -3.04 -14.84
N ASP A 46 -15.94 -3.43 -16.05
CA ASP A 46 -15.65 -4.76 -16.61
C ASP A 46 -14.17 -4.87 -17.02
N ALA A 47 -13.55 -3.74 -17.33
CA ALA A 47 -12.11 -3.59 -17.37
C ALA A 47 -11.58 -3.42 -15.93
N TYR A 48 -10.48 -4.08 -15.56
CA TYR A 48 -9.81 -3.93 -14.26
C TYR A 48 -10.50 -4.63 -13.06
N THR A 49 -10.86 -5.90 -13.24
CA THR A 49 -11.60 -6.69 -12.24
C THR A 49 -10.72 -7.46 -11.24
N ASP A 50 -9.49 -7.80 -11.60
CA ASP A 50 -8.64 -8.72 -10.82
C ASP A 50 -7.32 -8.06 -10.37
N GLY A 51 -7.28 -7.64 -9.11
CA GLY A 51 -6.09 -7.05 -8.46
C GLY A 51 -5.10 -8.10 -7.95
N MET A 52 -3.93 -7.63 -7.50
CA MET A 52 -2.84 -8.48 -6.99
C MET A 52 -3.30 -9.45 -5.88
N LEU A 53 -4.10 -8.96 -4.93
CA LEU A 53 -4.54 -9.77 -3.79
C LEU A 53 -5.88 -10.47 -4.06
N SER A 54 -6.33 -10.54 -5.32
CA SER A 54 -7.60 -11.23 -5.62
C SER A 54 -7.36 -12.73 -5.53
N PRO A 55 -8.40 -13.57 -5.38
CA PRO A 55 -8.22 -15.03 -5.40
C PRO A 55 -7.48 -15.50 -6.65
N ARG A 56 -7.76 -14.87 -7.80
CA ARG A 56 -7.03 -15.11 -9.06
C ARG A 56 -5.61 -14.55 -9.00
N GLY A 57 -5.42 -13.32 -8.53
CA GLY A 57 -4.09 -12.70 -8.37
C GLY A 57 -3.13 -13.52 -7.50
N LEU A 58 -3.59 -14.00 -6.35
CA LEU A 58 -2.83 -14.82 -5.41
C LEU A 58 -2.65 -16.28 -5.85
N ALA A 59 -3.31 -16.69 -6.93
CA ALA A 59 -3.15 -17.99 -7.57
C ALA A 59 -2.25 -17.94 -8.82
N LYS A 60 -1.80 -16.75 -9.24
CA LYS A 60 -0.86 -16.58 -10.35
C LYS A 60 0.55 -17.08 -9.99
N ASP A 61 1.40 -17.17 -11.00
CA ASP A 61 2.85 -17.40 -10.90
C ASP A 61 3.25 -18.63 -10.08
N ASP A 62 2.46 -19.70 -10.17
CA ASP A 62 2.66 -20.96 -9.44
C ASP A 62 2.85 -20.76 -7.92
N GLY A 63 2.14 -19.77 -7.37
CA GLY A 63 2.15 -19.43 -5.95
C GLY A 63 3.39 -18.68 -5.46
N LEU A 64 4.29 -18.26 -6.36
CA LEU A 64 5.52 -17.55 -6.00
C LEU A 64 5.24 -16.28 -5.18
N LEU A 65 4.27 -15.48 -5.62
CA LEU A 65 3.86 -14.26 -4.92
C LEU A 65 3.41 -14.55 -3.49
N MET A 66 2.60 -15.60 -3.30
CA MET A 66 2.13 -15.99 -1.97
C MET A 66 3.28 -16.52 -1.09
N ARG A 67 4.23 -17.29 -1.67
CA ARG A 67 5.43 -17.73 -0.94
C ARG A 67 6.25 -16.53 -0.47
N PHE A 68 6.41 -15.52 -1.32
CA PHE A 68 7.11 -14.28 -0.96
C PHE A 68 6.42 -13.55 0.21
N PHE A 69 5.10 -13.35 0.14
CA PHE A 69 4.37 -12.70 1.24
C PHE A 69 4.37 -13.54 2.52
N ALA A 70 4.33 -14.86 2.43
CA ALA A 70 4.45 -15.74 3.59
C ALA A 70 5.85 -15.64 4.24
N GLY A 71 6.91 -15.57 3.43
CA GLY A 71 8.27 -15.31 3.89
C GLY A 71 8.36 -13.98 4.64
N ASN A 72 7.83 -12.90 4.06
CA ASN A 72 7.82 -11.59 4.72
C ASN A 72 7.01 -11.61 6.02
N GLY A 73 5.86 -12.29 6.05
CA GLY A 73 5.04 -12.44 7.25
C GLY A 73 5.78 -13.17 8.38
N LYS A 74 6.55 -14.20 8.03
CA LYS A 74 7.40 -14.95 8.97
C LYS A 74 8.52 -14.08 9.52
N GLU A 75 9.27 -13.38 8.67
CA GLU A 75 10.37 -12.54 9.15
C GLU A 75 9.87 -11.31 9.91
N LEU A 76 8.69 -10.76 9.56
CA LEU A 76 8.01 -9.76 10.39
C LEU A 76 7.76 -10.31 11.80
N HIS A 77 7.14 -11.49 11.92
CA HIS A 77 6.86 -12.09 13.22
C HIS A 77 8.12 -12.31 14.05
N ASN A 78 9.20 -12.82 13.43
CA ASN A 78 10.50 -13.02 14.08
C ASN A 78 11.10 -11.70 14.57
N LEU A 79 11.14 -10.69 13.69
CA LEU A 79 11.70 -9.38 13.99
C LEU A 79 10.94 -8.72 15.16
N VAL A 80 9.62 -8.69 15.10
CA VAL A 80 8.77 -8.07 16.12
C VAL A 80 8.86 -8.83 17.44
N GLY A 81 8.95 -10.16 17.40
CA GLY A 81 9.14 -11.00 18.58
C GLY A 81 10.47 -10.75 19.32
N SER A 82 11.47 -10.17 18.65
CA SER A 82 12.74 -9.78 19.27
C SER A 82 12.69 -8.42 20.00
N TRP A 83 11.63 -7.64 19.81
CA TRP A 83 11.54 -6.28 20.34
C TRP A 83 10.90 -6.25 21.74
N PRO A 84 11.59 -5.71 22.75
CA PRO A 84 10.97 -5.51 24.07
C PRO A 84 9.73 -4.64 23.99
N GLY A 85 8.63 -5.08 24.62
CA GLY A 85 7.35 -4.36 24.65
C GLY A 85 6.43 -4.61 23.45
N PHE A 86 6.83 -5.48 22.51
CA PHE A 86 6.02 -5.86 21.35
C PHE A 86 5.46 -7.28 21.43
N GLU A 87 5.58 -7.97 22.57
CA GLU A 87 5.22 -9.38 22.75
C GLU A 87 3.74 -9.63 22.38
N ARG A 88 2.85 -8.73 22.80
CA ARG A 88 1.41 -8.81 22.46
C ARG A 88 1.15 -8.63 20.97
N ILE A 89 1.84 -7.68 20.33
CA ILE A 89 1.71 -7.43 18.90
C ILE A 89 2.27 -8.62 18.11
N ALA A 90 3.41 -9.18 18.54
CA ALA A 90 4.00 -10.37 17.94
C ALA A 90 3.01 -11.55 17.97
N GLU A 91 2.39 -11.84 19.12
CA GLU A 91 1.38 -12.91 19.23
C GLU A 91 0.22 -12.71 18.26
N LYS A 92 -0.29 -11.47 18.17
CA LYS A 92 -1.38 -11.12 17.26
C LYS A 92 -0.99 -11.24 15.79
N ILE A 93 0.20 -10.80 15.41
CA ILE A 93 0.74 -10.99 14.06
C ILE A 93 0.85 -12.48 13.76
N GLY A 94 1.34 -13.28 14.69
CA GLY A 94 1.42 -14.74 14.55
C GLY A 94 0.05 -15.36 14.21
N LYS A 95 -1.00 -14.99 14.95
CA LYS A 95 -2.38 -15.43 14.67
C LYS A 95 -2.91 -14.90 13.34
N TYR A 96 -2.65 -13.64 13.02
CA TYR A 96 -3.06 -13.02 11.76
C TYR A 96 -2.44 -13.74 10.55
N MET A 97 -1.17 -14.13 10.63
CA MET A 97 -0.46 -14.80 9.54
C MET A 97 -0.90 -16.25 9.32
N GLN A 98 -1.53 -16.92 10.30
CA GLN A 98 -2.13 -18.24 10.09
C GLN A 98 -3.25 -18.22 9.03
N ASN A 99 -3.94 -17.09 8.89
CA ASN A 99 -5.01 -16.88 7.90
C ASN A 99 -4.59 -15.90 6.80
N GLN A 100 -3.29 -15.78 6.50
CA GLN A 100 -2.73 -14.72 5.67
C GLN A 100 -3.44 -14.56 4.32
N ARG A 101 -3.68 -15.66 3.58
CA ARG A 101 -4.35 -15.59 2.27
C ARG A 101 -5.74 -14.94 2.37
N ALA A 102 -6.58 -15.42 3.28
CA ALA A 102 -7.93 -14.88 3.48
C ALA A 102 -7.90 -13.42 3.93
N ASN A 103 -6.91 -13.06 4.75
CA ASN A 103 -6.71 -11.69 5.21
C ASN A 103 -6.28 -10.75 4.06
N LEU A 104 -5.39 -11.21 3.17
CA LEU A 104 -4.98 -10.48 1.97
C LEU A 104 -6.18 -10.24 1.04
N GLU A 105 -6.94 -11.28 0.75
CA GLU A 105 -8.16 -11.17 -0.09
C GLU A 105 -9.17 -10.17 0.51
N ARG A 106 -9.45 -10.29 1.81
CA ARG A 106 -10.35 -9.39 2.53
C ARG A 106 -9.88 -7.94 2.52
N SER A 107 -8.57 -7.70 2.59
CA SER A 107 -8.02 -6.35 2.71
C SER A 107 -8.37 -5.44 1.52
N GLN A 108 -8.52 -6.02 0.33
CA GLN A 108 -8.91 -5.29 -0.89
C GLN A 108 -10.34 -5.60 -1.37
N ALA A 109 -11.02 -6.58 -0.78
CA ALA A 109 -12.34 -7.00 -1.22
C ALA A 109 -13.34 -5.83 -1.24
N PRO A 110 -14.17 -5.67 -2.28
CA PRO A 110 -15.16 -4.61 -2.35
C PRO A 110 -16.09 -4.60 -1.13
N GLN A 111 -16.43 -3.40 -0.63
CA GLN A 111 -17.37 -3.21 0.47
C GLN A 111 -18.61 -2.45 0.01
N GLU A 112 -19.75 -2.70 0.65
CA GLU A 112 -20.96 -1.94 0.37
C GLU A 112 -20.77 -0.45 0.67
N LYS A 113 -21.30 0.41 -0.21
CA LYS A 113 -21.28 1.88 -0.07
C LYS A 113 -19.87 2.48 0.00
N GLU A 114 -18.85 1.76 -0.48
CA GLU A 114 -17.52 2.35 -0.64
C GLU A 114 -17.48 3.33 -1.81
N ILE A 115 -16.64 4.35 -1.67
CA ILE A 115 -16.28 5.23 -2.80
C ILE A 115 -15.49 4.39 -3.80
N LYS A 116 -15.91 4.40 -5.07
CA LYS A 116 -15.21 3.67 -6.14
C LYS A 116 -14.38 4.61 -7.00
N VAL A 117 -13.09 4.35 -7.04
CA VAL A 117 -12.13 5.01 -7.93
C VAL A 117 -11.37 3.92 -8.68
N LEU A 118 -10.79 4.26 -9.83
CA LEU A 118 -9.77 3.41 -10.42
C LEU A 118 -8.51 3.59 -9.58
N ASN A 119 -8.09 2.55 -8.88
CA ASN A 119 -6.85 2.60 -8.13
C ASN A 119 -5.66 2.57 -9.09
N HIS A 120 -4.69 3.45 -8.85
CA HIS A 120 -3.50 3.54 -9.68
C HIS A 120 -2.67 2.27 -9.54
N GLY A 121 -2.41 1.83 -8.30
CA GLY A 121 -1.53 0.69 -8.02
C GLY A 121 -0.16 0.81 -8.70
N ASP A 122 0.41 -0.33 -9.07
CA ASP A 122 1.42 -0.45 -10.13
C ASP A 122 0.67 -0.82 -11.42
N LEU A 123 1.00 -0.22 -12.57
CA LEU A 123 0.14 -0.08 -13.78
C LEU A 123 -0.40 -1.38 -14.42
N TRP A 124 -0.03 -2.54 -13.89
CA TRP A 124 -0.52 -3.88 -14.28
C TRP A 124 -1.62 -4.42 -13.35
N LEU A 125 -1.97 -3.68 -12.30
CA LEU A 125 -2.79 -4.12 -11.17
C LEU A 125 -3.87 -3.11 -10.80
N SER A 126 -4.14 -2.12 -11.66
CA SER A 126 -5.23 -1.17 -11.45
C SER A 126 -6.54 -1.95 -11.28
N VAL A 127 -7.30 -1.57 -10.27
CA VAL A 127 -8.60 -2.15 -9.93
C VAL A 127 -9.55 -1.06 -9.51
N TRP A 128 -10.84 -1.28 -9.75
CA TRP A 128 -11.86 -0.43 -9.16
C TRP A 128 -12.06 -0.77 -7.69
N GLY A 129 -11.93 0.23 -6.82
CA GLY A 129 -12.05 0.03 -5.38
C GLY A 129 -12.01 1.32 -4.58
N SER A 130 -11.91 1.15 -3.26
CA SER A 130 -11.77 2.24 -2.30
C SER A 130 -10.52 3.09 -2.58
N PRO A 131 -10.60 4.44 -2.53
CA PRO A 131 -9.41 5.29 -2.58
C PRO A 131 -8.46 5.00 -1.39
N GLY A 132 -8.97 4.40 -0.31
CA GLY A 132 -8.18 3.95 0.84
C GLY A 132 -7.11 2.92 0.48
N ILE A 133 -7.23 2.21 -0.65
CA ILE A 133 -6.23 1.25 -1.12
C ILE A 133 -4.93 2.00 -1.50
N ASP A 134 -4.99 2.91 -2.47
CA ASP A 134 -3.80 3.67 -2.89
C ASP A 134 -3.28 4.59 -1.79
N LEU A 135 -4.17 5.20 -1.00
CA LEU A 135 -3.76 6.09 0.09
C LEU A 135 -2.94 5.35 1.14
N ASN A 136 -3.41 4.18 1.60
CA ASN A 136 -2.65 3.37 2.55
C ASN A 136 -1.39 2.78 1.90
N TYR A 137 -1.46 2.32 0.65
CA TYR A 137 -0.29 1.82 -0.06
C TYR A 137 0.81 2.89 -0.13
N PHE A 138 0.47 4.11 -0.53
CA PHE A 138 1.40 5.22 -0.62
C PHE A 138 2.02 5.56 0.74
N PHE A 139 1.21 5.71 1.78
CA PHE A 139 1.70 6.05 3.13
C PHE A 139 2.70 5.05 3.69
N TYR A 140 2.47 3.75 3.48
CA TYR A 140 3.31 2.71 4.07
C TYR A 140 4.40 2.17 3.15
N THR A 141 4.57 2.71 1.94
CA THR A 141 5.65 2.31 1.02
C THR A 141 6.56 3.45 0.59
N SER A 142 6.04 4.68 0.53
CA SER A 142 6.70 5.76 -0.21
C SER A 142 7.19 6.91 0.67
N LEU A 143 6.56 7.16 1.82
CA LEU A 143 6.93 8.28 2.69
C LEU A 143 8.25 8.01 3.44
N THR A 144 8.96 9.08 3.79
CA THR A 144 9.91 9.01 4.91
C THR A 144 9.16 8.82 6.24
N LEU A 145 9.83 8.25 7.24
CA LEU A 145 9.22 8.03 8.56
C LEU A 145 8.76 9.35 9.21
N GLU A 146 9.51 10.44 9.05
CA GLU A 146 9.16 11.74 9.61
C GLU A 146 7.90 12.33 8.96
N VAL A 147 7.77 12.22 7.63
CA VAL A 147 6.56 12.66 6.92
C VAL A 147 5.36 11.78 7.32
N LEU A 148 5.53 10.46 7.39
CA LEU A 148 4.47 9.55 7.85
C LEU A 148 4.01 9.89 9.27
N ARG A 149 4.93 10.24 10.16
CA ARG A 149 4.64 10.58 11.56
C ARG A 149 3.93 11.91 11.72
N HIS A 150 4.36 12.94 10.98
CA HIS A 150 3.98 14.32 11.28
C HIS A 150 3.07 14.96 10.22
N ARG A 151 2.93 14.37 9.04
CA ARG A 151 2.23 14.99 7.90
C ARG A 151 1.08 14.17 7.33
N ARG A 152 0.87 12.91 7.75
CA ARG A 152 -0.20 12.05 7.23
C ARG A 152 -1.58 12.75 7.19
N SER A 153 -1.98 13.41 8.28
CA SER A 153 -3.27 14.13 8.32
C SER A 153 -3.33 15.33 7.38
N GLN A 154 -2.23 16.06 7.21
CA GLN A 154 -2.17 17.19 6.27
C GLN A 154 -2.22 16.70 4.83
N LEU A 155 -1.49 15.63 4.50
CA LEU A 155 -1.52 15.00 3.18
C LEU A 155 -2.94 14.52 2.81
N LEU A 156 -3.68 13.92 3.75
CA LEU A 156 -5.08 13.54 3.54
C LEU A 156 -5.98 14.75 3.26
N ARG A 157 -5.79 15.86 3.97
CA ARG A 157 -6.54 17.10 3.70
C ARG A 157 -6.22 17.66 2.31
N SER A 158 -4.95 17.65 1.91
CA SER A 158 -4.51 18.07 0.58
C SER A 158 -5.15 17.24 -0.52
N TYR A 159 -5.13 15.91 -0.37
CA TYR A 159 -5.79 14.99 -1.29
C TYR A 159 -7.29 15.27 -1.40
N HIS A 160 -8.00 15.39 -0.27
CA HIS A 160 -9.44 15.67 -0.28
C HIS A 160 -9.76 17.02 -0.93
N ALA A 161 -9.03 18.09 -0.57
CA ALA A 161 -9.23 19.42 -1.14
C ALA A 161 -9.05 19.40 -2.66
N LYS A 162 -8.03 18.68 -3.15
CA LYS A 162 -7.77 18.55 -4.58
C LYS A 162 -8.82 17.69 -5.28
N LEU A 163 -9.24 16.57 -4.68
CA LEU A 163 -10.30 15.69 -5.19
C LEU A 163 -11.60 16.48 -5.37
N ALA A 164 -12.01 17.19 -4.32
CA ALA A 164 -13.22 18.02 -4.32
C ALA A 164 -13.16 19.11 -5.39
N LYS A 165 -12.04 19.84 -5.47
CA LYS A 165 -11.83 20.88 -6.49
C LYS A 165 -11.93 20.30 -7.91
N THR A 166 -11.31 19.15 -8.16
CA THR A 166 -11.34 18.51 -9.48
C THR A 166 -12.75 18.06 -9.85
N LEU A 167 -13.48 17.41 -8.93
CA LEU A 167 -14.87 16.98 -9.18
C LEU A 167 -15.80 18.17 -9.47
N LEU A 168 -15.69 19.25 -8.69
CA LEU A 168 -16.46 20.48 -8.90
C LEU A 168 -16.12 21.15 -10.24
N ASN A 169 -14.86 21.11 -10.66
CA ASN A 169 -14.45 21.68 -11.94
C ASN A 169 -14.90 20.84 -13.15
N LEU A 170 -14.98 19.53 -13.00
CA LEU A 170 -15.48 18.63 -14.05
C LEU A 170 -16.99 18.78 -14.22
N ASP A 171 -17.73 19.00 -13.12
CA ASP A 171 -19.19 19.28 -13.10
C ASP A 171 -20.04 18.27 -13.90
N LEU A 172 -19.75 16.98 -13.70
CA LEU A 172 -20.40 15.87 -14.44
C LEU A 172 -21.29 15.00 -13.53
N GLY A 173 -21.91 15.61 -12.52
CA GLY A 173 -22.94 14.96 -11.68
C GLY A 173 -22.42 13.93 -10.67
N VAL A 174 -21.11 13.81 -10.48
CA VAL A 174 -20.51 12.96 -9.43
C VAL A 174 -20.58 13.70 -8.08
N PRO A 175 -21.20 13.11 -7.03
CA PRO A 175 -21.19 13.69 -5.70
C PRO A 175 -19.76 13.82 -5.16
N VAL A 176 -19.45 14.97 -4.56
CA VAL A 176 -18.16 15.21 -3.91
C VAL A 176 -18.11 14.52 -2.55
N PRO A 177 -17.19 13.58 -2.31
CA PRO A 177 -17.05 12.95 -1.00
C PRO A 177 -16.66 13.97 0.09
N SER A 178 -17.21 13.82 1.29
CA SER A 178 -16.76 14.59 2.45
C SER A 178 -15.38 14.12 2.92
N TYR A 179 -14.70 14.96 3.71
CA TYR A 179 -13.41 14.59 4.27
C TYR A 179 -13.53 13.38 5.20
N GLU A 180 -14.62 13.29 5.97
CA GLU A 180 -14.94 12.19 6.87
C GLU A 180 -15.13 10.89 6.09
N GLN A 181 -15.82 10.92 4.95
CA GLN A 181 -15.97 9.74 4.09
C GLN A 181 -14.60 9.26 3.58
N ILE A 182 -13.69 10.17 3.20
CA ILE A 182 -12.33 9.79 2.81
C ILE A 182 -11.57 9.17 3.99
N LEU A 183 -11.70 9.71 5.21
CA LEU A 183 -11.08 9.12 6.39
C LEU A 183 -11.64 7.71 6.69
N GLU A 184 -12.94 7.51 6.52
CA GLU A 184 -13.56 6.19 6.64
C GLU A 184 -13.01 5.20 5.60
N GLU A 185 -12.86 5.61 4.34
CA GLU A 185 -12.26 4.76 3.30
C GLU A 185 -10.82 4.34 3.66
N VAL A 186 -10.01 5.28 4.15
CA VAL A 186 -8.66 4.99 4.63
C VAL A 186 -8.68 4.01 5.80
N HIS A 187 -9.58 4.23 6.78
CA HIS A 187 -9.71 3.36 7.94
C HIS A 187 -10.17 1.94 7.58
N ARG A 188 -11.16 1.81 6.68
CA ARG A 188 -11.66 0.51 6.19
C ARG A 188 -10.58 -0.31 5.47
N ARG A 189 -9.51 0.35 5.01
CA ARG A 189 -8.39 -0.25 4.27
C ARG A 189 -7.07 -0.31 5.04
N GLU A 190 -7.08 -0.16 6.37
CA GLU A 190 -5.85 -0.27 7.19
C GLU A 190 -5.20 -1.66 7.10
N ALA A 191 -5.98 -2.72 6.90
CA ALA A 191 -5.42 -4.06 6.63
C ALA A 191 -4.61 -4.11 5.32
N TYR A 192 -5.02 -3.34 4.31
CA TYR A 192 -4.25 -3.19 3.07
C TYR A 192 -2.98 -2.38 3.32
N GLY A 193 -3.05 -1.35 4.17
CA GLY A 193 -1.88 -0.61 4.65
C GLY A 193 -0.88 -1.48 5.41
N PHE A 194 -1.37 -2.39 6.25
CA PHE A 194 -0.53 -3.38 6.92
C PHE A 194 0.15 -4.29 5.90
N PHE A 195 -0.59 -4.83 4.92
CA PHE A 195 -0.01 -5.57 3.81
C PHE A 195 1.07 -4.76 3.08
N ALA A 196 0.82 -3.52 2.71
CA ALA A 196 1.81 -2.69 2.05
C ALA A 196 3.09 -2.52 2.92
N SER A 197 2.92 -2.36 4.23
CA SER A 197 4.01 -2.19 5.19
C SER A 197 4.91 -3.42 5.37
N TYR A 198 4.39 -4.66 5.29
CA TYR A 198 5.20 -5.87 5.47
C TYR A 198 5.45 -6.64 4.17
N GLY A 199 4.52 -6.58 3.22
CA GLY A 199 4.55 -7.34 1.96
C GLY A 199 5.31 -6.62 0.85
N ILE A 200 5.33 -5.28 0.86
CA ILE A 200 5.86 -4.47 -0.25
C ILE A 200 7.03 -3.59 0.21
N PHE A 201 6.87 -2.90 1.34
CA PHE A 201 7.87 -1.96 1.82
C PHE A 201 9.28 -2.55 2.02
N PRO A 202 9.48 -3.81 2.45
CA PRO A 202 10.82 -4.40 2.52
C PRO A 202 11.58 -4.35 1.19
N THR A 203 10.89 -4.65 0.07
CA THR A 203 11.47 -4.56 -1.27
C THR A 203 11.71 -3.11 -1.71
N VAL A 204 10.76 -2.21 -1.40
CA VAL A 204 10.86 -0.79 -1.80
C VAL A 204 11.98 -0.05 -1.05
N SER A 205 12.22 -0.43 0.20
CA SER A 205 13.23 0.17 1.07
C SER A 205 14.59 -0.53 1.04
N GLN A 206 14.75 -1.55 0.18
CA GLN A 206 16.01 -2.28 0.01
C GLN A 206 17.11 -1.38 -0.55
N ASP A 207 18.34 -1.55 -0.05
CA ASP A 207 19.54 -0.89 -0.58
C ASP A 207 19.76 -1.32 -2.04
N LYS A 208 19.96 -0.35 -2.94
CA LYS A 208 20.20 -0.59 -4.36
C LYS A 208 21.41 -1.50 -4.62
N ALA A 209 22.41 -1.48 -3.76
CA ALA A 209 23.56 -2.37 -3.86
C ALA A 209 23.19 -3.85 -3.73
N GLN A 210 22.05 -4.14 -3.10
CA GLN A 210 21.54 -5.49 -2.83
C GLN A 210 20.49 -5.97 -3.84
N THR A 211 20.11 -5.15 -4.83
CA THR A 211 19.03 -5.45 -5.78
C THR A 211 19.50 -5.98 -7.14
N ALA A 212 20.81 -6.06 -7.39
CA ALA A 212 21.35 -6.39 -8.71
C ALA A 212 20.94 -7.79 -9.21
N ASP A 213 20.70 -8.71 -8.29
CA ASP A 213 20.31 -10.11 -8.48
C ASP A 213 18.81 -10.35 -8.24
N ASN A 214 18.02 -9.31 -7.98
CA ASN A 214 16.56 -9.41 -7.82
C ASN A 214 15.90 -9.62 -9.19
N ASN A 215 15.62 -10.87 -9.55
CA ASN A 215 14.86 -11.23 -10.75
C ASN A 215 14.02 -12.49 -10.52
N LEU A 216 13.00 -12.68 -11.36
CA LEU A 216 12.01 -13.74 -11.21
C LEU A 216 12.63 -15.14 -11.16
N GLU A 217 13.67 -15.41 -11.96
CA GLU A 217 14.31 -16.73 -12.02
C GLU A 217 15.03 -17.06 -10.71
N ASN A 218 15.78 -16.10 -10.15
CA ASN A 218 16.43 -16.30 -8.85
C ASN A 218 15.41 -16.49 -7.72
N PHE A 219 14.27 -15.78 -7.77
CA PHE A 219 13.21 -15.93 -6.76
C PHE A 219 12.46 -17.27 -6.84
N LYS A 220 12.63 -18.08 -7.91
CA LYS A 220 12.10 -19.46 -7.93
C LYS A 220 12.86 -20.39 -7.01
N ASP A 221 14.13 -20.08 -6.71
CA ASP A 221 14.92 -20.81 -5.71
C ASP A 221 14.48 -20.39 -4.30
N GLU A 222 14.02 -21.36 -3.51
CA GLU A 222 13.46 -21.08 -2.19
C GLU A 222 14.52 -20.59 -1.20
N ASP A 223 15.75 -21.10 -1.29
CA ASP A 223 16.83 -20.70 -0.39
C ASP A 223 17.28 -19.27 -0.69
N PHE A 224 17.40 -18.92 -1.97
CA PHE A 224 17.66 -17.56 -2.41
C PHE A 224 16.55 -16.60 -1.96
N ALA A 225 15.29 -16.96 -2.20
CA ALA A 225 14.15 -16.14 -1.79
C ALA A 225 14.13 -15.91 -0.27
N ASN A 226 14.31 -16.98 0.52
CA ASN A 226 14.37 -16.90 1.98
C ASN A 226 15.54 -16.04 2.47
N HIS A 227 16.72 -16.18 1.84
CA HIS A 227 17.89 -15.35 2.15
C HIS A 227 17.62 -13.88 1.85
N LYS A 228 17.02 -13.57 0.70
CA LYS A 228 16.67 -12.20 0.31
C LYS A 228 15.66 -11.57 1.25
N VAL A 229 14.62 -12.30 1.66
CA VAL A 229 13.65 -11.79 2.64
C VAL A 229 14.35 -11.47 3.95
N ARG A 230 15.20 -12.36 4.48
CA ARG A 230 15.97 -12.07 5.70
C ARG A 230 16.83 -10.82 5.56
N GLN A 231 17.57 -10.70 4.47
CA GLN A 231 18.39 -9.52 4.16
C GLN A 231 17.56 -8.23 4.14
N MET A 232 16.36 -8.23 3.56
CA MET A 232 15.48 -7.06 3.58
C MET A 232 15.06 -6.69 5.01
N PHE A 233 14.78 -7.68 5.87
CA PHE A 233 14.35 -7.47 7.26
C PHE A 233 15.48 -7.07 8.23
N GLU A 234 16.74 -7.13 7.81
CA GLU A 234 17.88 -6.55 8.53
C GLU A 234 17.95 -5.01 8.40
N SER A 235 17.15 -4.41 7.51
CA SER A 235 17.14 -2.97 7.27
C SER A 235 16.69 -2.18 8.50
N ARG A 236 17.55 -1.26 8.96
CA ARG A 236 17.24 -0.33 10.05
C ARG A 236 16.03 0.56 9.73
N ARG A 237 15.92 1.07 8.49
CA ARG A 237 14.80 1.91 8.06
C ARG A 237 13.47 1.16 8.14
N LEU A 238 13.48 -0.10 7.70
CA LEU A 238 12.31 -0.97 7.78
C LEU A 238 11.91 -1.20 9.25
N ALA A 239 12.86 -1.59 10.10
CA ALA A 239 12.62 -1.83 11.52
C ALA A 239 12.05 -0.60 12.25
N GLU A 240 12.63 0.58 12.05
CA GLU A 240 12.17 1.83 12.67
C GLU A 240 10.75 2.21 12.20
N THR A 241 10.45 2.00 10.91
CA THR A 241 9.12 2.29 10.35
C THR A 241 8.06 1.32 10.89
N LEU A 242 8.36 0.01 10.92
CA LEU A 242 7.47 -1.01 11.48
C LEU A 242 7.22 -0.79 12.97
N ARG A 243 8.25 -0.41 13.74
CA ARG A 243 8.11 -0.12 15.17
C ARG A 243 7.15 1.06 15.42
N TYR A 244 7.10 2.02 14.50
CA TYR A 244 6.13 3.12 14.54
C TYR A 244 4.72 2.71 14.08
N SER A 245 4.61 1.94 12.99
CA SER A 245 3.32 1.65 12.34
C SER A 245 2.52 0.52 13.01
N LEU A 246 3.17 -0.51 13.55
CA LEU A 246 2.47 -1.68 14.12
C LEU A 246 1.53 -1.33 15.30
N PRO A 247 1.91 -0.48 16.27
CA PRO A 247 0.98 -0.06 17.32
C PRO A 247 -0.24 0.68 16.77
N TYR A 248 -0.10 1.38 15.63
CA TYR A 248 -1.19 2.04 14.97
C TYR A 248 -2.16 1.03 14.32
N PHE A 249 -1.65 0.05 13.56
CA PHE A 249 -2.48 -1.01 12.98
C PHE A 249 -3.23 -1.82 14.03
N GLU A 250 -2.59 -2.06 15.18
CA GLU A 250 -3.26 -2.70 16.30
C GLU A 250 -4.45 -1.88 16.83
N ARG A 251 -4.28 -0.56 17.02
CA ARG A 251 -5.37 0.33 17.45
C ARG A 251 -6.48 0.46 16.41
N ALA A 252 -6.13 0.38 15.12
CA ALA A 252 -7.09 0.33 14.02
C ALA A 252 -7.83 -1.02 13.91
N GLY A 253 -7.49 -2.00 14.75
CA GLY A 253 -8.16 -3.30 14.81
C GLY A 253 -7.76 -4.27 13.70
N VAL A 254 -6.64 -4.04 13.01
CA VAL A 254 -6.19 -4.90 11.89
C VAL A 254 -5.93 -6.35 12.34
N PHE A 255 -5.49 -6.54 13.58
CA PHE A 255 -5.13 -7.87 14.10
C PHE A 255 -6.22 -8.53 14.96
N ASN A 256 -7.46 -8.05 14.87
CA ASN A 256 -8.60 -8.58 15.64
C ASN A 256 -9.39 -9.63 14.85
#